data_AF-A0AAU2CSN4-F1
#
_entry.id   AF-A0AAU2CSN4-F1
#
_cell.length_a   1.000
_cell.length_b   1.000
_cell.length_c   1.000
_cell.angle_alpha   90.00
_cell.angle_beta   90.00
_cell.angle_gamma   90.00
#
_symmetry.space_group_name_H-M   'P 1'
#
loop_
_entity.id
_entity.type
_entity.pdbx_description
1 polymer ?
#
loop_
_entity_poly.entity_id
_entity_poly.type
_entity_poly.pdbx_seq_one_letter_code
_entity_poly.pdbx_strand_id
1 'polypeptide(L)'
;MDIAELLDAYEAQIRDAVPLRVPVGAVVERDGPLVRIHYGTHGRVDYRTNSRVGRRNLVGADLTDVIRRQQAAFAVRREPTEWKVHAHDTPDLHDQLLQAGFVPGWERAVLVARLEDISQSYFQITRPSPGVAKVWGHGPSTEPVHELAAASGPHRIPLAEREADGQFRENRDFELLTLEDDTGLVGACWAEYLQGTEFVAIGGMTGPHPDFQPFLYRGRGRFILAEADGPLKTALEQSAFREVTTVRSYHWAPPGTPSSTRPVKELCGDQEYDALWDRFTARFAFEASRRPPDIAEPRASVTWHLGAADESDIAKLQRIVERGLRASARQGELLYWLDWQHPGYCFDPRRVGAAGQPPWPGSVYPDRDFYLYLAGDLRMGTFGHPWEDSLCVFGEELLRRVEAEITDLLGIVMRRGGRNVGAAWSFGPDEA
;
A
#
# COMPACT_ATOMS: atom_id res chain seq x y z
N MET A 1 -13.49 -31.54 1.48
CA MET A 1 -12.22 -31.24 2.15
C MET A 1 -12.51 -31.22 3.63
N ASP A 2 -11.75 -31.94 4.44
CA ASP A 2 -11.93 -31.92 5.90
C ASP A 2 -11.25 -30.69 6.54
N ILE A 3 -11.43 -30.51 7.86
CA ILE A 3 -10.89 -29.35 8.59
C ILE A 3 -9.34 -29.34 8.56
N ALA A 4 -8.71 -30.52 8.58
CA ALA A 4 -7.25 -30.62 8.58
C ALA A 4 -6.67 -30.20 7.23
N GLU A 5 -7.32 -30.58 6.12
CA GLU A 5 -6.93 -30.16 4.77
C GLU A 5 -7.10 -28.63 4.57
N LEU A 6 -8.16 -28.03 5.13
CA LEU A 6 -8.36 -26.57 5.09
C LEU A 6 -7.31 -25.83 5.93
N LEU A 7 -6.96 -26.36 7.11
CA LEU A 7 -5.90 -25.82 7.95
C LEU A 7 -4.53 -25.92 7.25
N ASP A 8 -4.23 -27.05 6.61
CA ASP A 8 -2.99 -27.24 5.86
C ASP A 8 -2.89 -26.23 4.70
N ALA A 9 -3.99 -25.96 3.98
CA ALA A 9 -4.03 -24.94 2.93
C ALA A 9 -3.80 -23.52 3.47
N TYR A 10 -4.44 -23.18 4.59
CA TYR A 10 -4.26 -21.89 5.27
C TYR A 10 -2.81 -21.67 5.73
N GLU A 11 -2.23 -22.67 6.41
CA GLU A 11 -0.84 -22.60 6.89
C GLU A 11 0.18 -22.49 5.75
N ALA A 12 -0.04 -23.23 4.65
CA ALA A 12 0.89 -23.26 3.53
C ALA A 12 0.89 -21.96 2.70
N GLN A 13 -0.24 -21.26 2.63
CA GLN A 13 -0.41 -20.14 1.69
C GLN A 13 -0.56 -18.77 2.35
N ILE A 14 -0.93 -18.69 3.64
CA ILE A 14 -1.29 -17.40 4.29
C ILE A 14 -0.30 -16.96 5.37
N ARG A 15 0.13 -17.87 6.24
CA ARG A 15 0.70 -17.52 7.56
C ARG A 15 2.04 -16.79 7.53
N ASP A 16 2.92 -17.13 6.60
CA ASP A 16 4.20 -16.43 6.40
C ASP A 16 4.34 -15.86 4.98
N ALA A 17 3.19 -15.67 4.31
CA ALA A 17 3.13 -15.16 2.96
C ALA A 17 3.61 -13.71 2.95
N VAL A 18 4.66 -13.46 2.17
CA VAL A 18 5.06 -12.09 1.81
C VAL A 18 4.14 -11.66 0.69
N PRO A 19 3.38 -10.56 0.86
CA PRO A 19 2.53 -10.04 -0.21
C PRO A 19 3.36 -9.85 -1.48
N LEU A 20 2.88 -10.36 -2.63
CA LEU A 20 3.54 -10.15 -3.92
C LEU A 20 3.68 -8.66 -4.23
N ARG A 21 2.69 -7.87 -3.81
CA ARG A 21 2.71 -6.42 -3.82
C ARG A 21 2.83 -5.93 -2.39
N VAL A 22 3.99 -5.40 -2.03
CA VAL A 22 4.23 -4.82 -0.70
C VAL A 22 3.31 -3.59 -0.52
N PRO A 23 2.66 -3.43 0.64
CA PRO A 23 1.88 -2.23 0.94
C PRO A 23 2.68 -0.95 0.71
N VAL A 24 2.03 0.08 0.17
CA VAL A 24 2.69 1.36 -0.12
C VAL A 24 3.30 1.93 1.17
N GLY A 25 4.59 2.28 1.09
CA GLY A 25 5.34 2.83 2.21
C GLY A 25 5.75 1.82 3.30
N ALA A 26 5.51 0.53 3.11
CA ALA A 26 5.90 -0.50 4.06
C ALA A 26 7.27 -1.14 3.74
N VAL A 27 7.88 -1.77 4.75
CA VAL A 27 9.07 -2.61 4.63
C VAL A 27 8.75 -4.00 5.14
N VAL A 28 9.04 -5.01 4.32
CA VAL A 28 8.92 -6.42 4.71
C VAL A 28 10.30 -6.99 5.00
N GLU A 29 10.47 -7.57 6.18
CA GLU A 29 11.70 -8.22 6.62
C GLU A 29 11.43 -9.65 7.04
N ARG A 30 12.43 -10.52 6.87
CA ARG A 30 12.37 -11.90 7.35
C ARG A 30 13.49 -12.16 8.36
N ASP A 31 13.14 -12.70 9.51
CA ASP A 31 14.04 -13.11 10.59
C ASP A 31 13.77 -14.58 10.90
N GLY A 32 14.56 -15.46 10.29
CA GLY A 32 14.33 -16.90 10.34
C GLY A 32 12.92 -17.27 9.84
N PRO A 33 12.07 -17.90 10.69
CA PRO A 33 10.70 -18.26 10.33
C PRO A 33 9.71 -17.09 10.38
N LEU A 34 10.07 -15.95 11.00
CA LEU A 34 9.16 -14.82 11.16
C LEU A 34 9.24 -13.86 9.98
N VAL A 35 8.09 -13.32 9.60
CA VAL A 35 7.96 -12.17 8.70
C VAL A 35 7.51 -10.97 9.53
N ARG A 36 8.20 -9.86 9.37
CA ARG A 36 7.82 -8.56 9.92
C ARG A 36 7.39 -7.64 8.80
N ILE A 37 6.31 -6.90 9.03
CA ILE A 37 5.91 -5.78 8.17
C ILE A 37 5.94 -4.51 9.00
N HIS A 38 6.66 -3.51 8.52
CA HIS A 38 6.79 -2.18 9.12
C HIS A 38 6.04 -1.18 8.24
N TYR A 39 4.94 -0.61 8.74
CA TYR A 39 4.11 0.36 8.01
C TYR A 39 4.55 1.82 8.24
N GLY A 40 5.57 2.05 9.07
CA GLY A 40 6.02 3.37 9.48
C GLY A 40 5.21 3.98 10.64
N THR A 41 3.99 3.53 10.88
CA THR A 41 3.13 3.94 12.01
C THR A 41 3.01 2.86 13.07
N HIS A 42 3.03 1.61 12.64
CA HIS A 42 2.94 0.39 13.43
C HIS A 42 3.55 -0.76 12.62
N GLY A 43 3.52 -1.96 13.17
CA GLY A 43 3.94 -3.15 12.45
C GLY A 43 3.24 -4.42 12.89
N ARG A 44 3.55 -5.49 12.16
CA ARG A 44 2.99 -6.82 12.41
C ARG A 44 4.05 -7.90 12.31
N VAL A 45 3.90 -8.92 13.14
CA VAL A 45 4.68 -10.16 13.11
C VAL A 45 3.76 -11.33 12.80
N ASP A 46 4.14 -12.12 11.79
CA ASP A 46 3.52 -13.41 11.50
C ASP A 46 4.59 -14.49 11.27
N TYR A 47 4.18 -15.74 11.42
CA TYR A 47 4.98 -16.92 11.13
C TYR A 47 4.07 -18.12 10.89
N ARG A 48 4.63 -19.20 10.34
CA ARG A 48 3.93 -20.47 10.14
C ARG A 48 4.46 -21.57 11.05
N THR A 49 3.60 -22.53 11.39
CA THR A 49 3.93 -23.64 12.29
C THR A 49 3.96 -25.00 11.57
N ASN A 50 3.33 -25.12 10.38
CA ASN A 50 3.16 -26.41 9.70
C ASN A 50 4.49 -27.11 9.30
N SER A 51 4.70 -28.29 9.91
CA SER A 51 5.86 -29.17 9.70
C SER A 51 5.82 -29.96 8.38
N ARG A 52 4.67 -30.06 7.71
CA ARG A 52 4.49 -30.79 6.45
C ARG A 52 5.03 -30.02 5.24
N VAL A 53 5.07 -28.68 5.31
CA VAL A 53 5.50 -27.79 4.21
C VAL A 53 6.67 -26.91 4.68
N GLY A 54 7.82 -27.54 4.90
CA GLY A 54 9.11 -26.88 5.08
C GLY A 54 9.57 -26.65 6.53
N ARG A 55 10.87 -26.43 6.68
CA ARG A 55 11.62 -26.42 7.96
C ARG A 55 11.57 -25.10 8.76
N ARG A 56 10.64 -24.19 8.46
CA ARG A 56 10.63 -22.85 9.05
C ARG A 56 9.48 -22.73 10.05
N ASN A 57 9.73 -23.12 11.30
CA ASN A 57 8.83 -22.90 12.43
C ASN A 57 9.65 -22.50 13.67
N LEU A 58 8.97 -22.23 14.79
CA LEU A 58 9.60 -21.85 16.06
C LEU A 58 9.89 -23.04 16.99
N VAL A 59 9.70 -24.28 16.52
CA VAL A 59 9.88 -25.46 17.37
C VAL A 59 11.34 -25.61 17.77
N GLY A 60 11.61 -25.61 19.08
CA GLY A 60 12.96 -25.70 19.64
C GLY A 60 13.80 -24.42 19.51
N ALA A 61 13.21 -23.31 19.07
CA ALA A 61 13.88 -22.01 19.05
C ALA A 61 13.99 -21.42 20.48
N ASP A 62 15.02 -20.60 20.71
CA ASP A 62 15.08 -19.73 21.88
C ASP A 62 14.06 -18.60 21.72
N LEU A 63 12.85 -18.82 22.24
CA LEU A 63 11.73 -17.88 22.13
C LEU A 63 12.06 -16.53 22.77
N THR A 64 12.80 -16.52 23.88
CA THR A 64 13.20 -15.29 24.56
C THR A 64 14.10 -14.45 23.66
N ASP A 65 15.07 -15.05 22.97
CA ASP A 65 15.90 -14.33 22.01
C ASP A 65 15.12 -13.88 20.77
N VAL A 66 14.26 -14.75 20.23
CA VAL A 66 13.40 -14.41 19.09
C VAL A 66 12.54 -13.19 19.39
N ILE A 67 11.86 -13.14 20.54
CA ILE A 67 11.01 -12.03 20.96
C ILE A 67 11.83 -10.75 21.13
N ARG A 68 13.01 -10.84 21.78
CA ARG A 68 13.91 -9.69 21.96
C ARG A 68 14.32 -9.07 20.63
N ARG A 69 14.64 -9.89 19.62
CA ARG A 69 14.99 -9.38 18.27
C ARG A 69 13.81 -8.65 17.62
N GLN A 70 12.58 -9.12 17.82
CA GLN A 70 11.40 -8.42 17.29
C GLN A 70 11.22 -7.06 18.00
N GLN A 71 11.25 -7.03 19.33
CA GLN A 71 11.17 -5.78 20.11
C GLN A 71 12.25 -4.78 19.70
N ALA A 72 13.49 -5.24 19.50
CA ALA A 72 14.59 -4.39 19.05
C ALA A 72 14.33 -3.79 17.65
N ALA A 73 13.83 -4.60 16.70
CA ALA A 73 13.53 -4.14 15.34
C ALA A 73 12.43 -3.05 15.33
N PHE A 74 11.35 -3.24 16.09
CA PHE A 74 10.28 -2.25 16.18
C PHE A 74 10.66 -1.02 17.02
N ALA A 75 11.50 -1.17 18.05
CA ALA A 75 11.99 -0.05 18.86
C ALA A 75 12.81 0.96 18.06
N VAL A 76 13.63 0.51 17.10
CA VAL A 76 14.43 1.39 16.23
C VAL A 76 13.53 2.35 15.45
N ARG A 77 12.33 1.91 15.06
CA ARG A 77 11.35 2.71 14.30
C ARG A 77 10.27 3.35 15.17
N ARG A 78 10.26 3.07 16.49
CA ARG A 78 9.20 3.46 17.45
C ARG A 78 7.81 3.02 17.01
N GLU A 79 7.72 1.85 16.41
CA GLU A 79 6.47 1.31 15.92
C GLU A 79 5.87 0.37 16.97
N PRO A 80 4.61 0.57 17.41
CA PRO A 80 3.89 -0.48 18.10
C PRO A 80 3.71 -1.68 17.16
N THR A 81 3.74 -2.88 17.71
CA THR A 81 3.63 -4.12 16.94
C THR A 81 2.49 -4.99 17.44
N GLU A 82 1.77 -5.57 16.48
CA GLU A 82 0.86 -6.69 16.71
C GLU A 82 1.57 -8.00 16.36
N TRP A 83 1.45 -9.02 17.19
CA TRP A 83 1.87 -10.38 16.92
C TRP A 83 0.64 -11.30 16.97
N LYS A 84 0.32 -11.94 15.85
CA LYS A 84 -0.77 -12.92 15.78
C LYS A 84 -0.28 -14.32 16.14
N VAL A 85 -0.89 -14.91 17.17
CA VAL A 85 -0.58 -16.26 17.66
C VAL A 85 -1.81 -17.13 17.54
N HIS A 86 -1.66 -18.30 16.92
CA HIS A 86 -2.76 -19.21 16.65
C HIS A 86 -2.83 -20.31 17.71
N ALA A 87 -4.01 -20.89 17.94
CA ALA A 87 -4.21 -21.86 19.02
C ALA A 87 -3.30 -23.09 18.94
N HIS A 88 -2.91 -23.46 17.72
CA HIS A 88 -2.08 -24.61 17.41
C HIS A 88 -0.59 -24.27 17.30
N ASP A 89 -0.20 -23.04 17.61
CA ASP A 89 1.18 -22.60 17.68
C ASP A 89 1.92 -23.20 18.88
N THR A 90 3.22 -22.90 18.97
CA THR A 90 4.07 -23.39 20.08
C THR A 90 3.46 -22.97 21.43
N PRO A 91 3.11 -23.93 22.32
CA PRO A 91 2.38 -23.62 23.55
C PRO A 91 3.06 -22.58 24.45
N ASP A 92 4.40 -22.62 24.52
CA ASP A 92 5.19 -21.72 25.37
C ASP A 92 5.23 -20.28 24.86
N LEU A 93 4.84 -20.02 23.61
CA LEU A 93 4.93 -18.68 23.01
C LEU A 93 4.01 -17.68 23.72
N HIS A 94 2.82 -18.11 24.16
CA HIS A 94 1.91 -17.26 24.92
C HIS A 94 2.57 -16.70 26.17
N ASP A 95 3.07 -17.59 27.02
CA ASP A 95 3.66 -17.23 28.31
C ASP A 95 4.93 -16.38 28.12
N GLN A 96 5.74 -16.69 27.11
CA GLN A 96 6.94 -15.93 26.77
C GLN A 96 6.62 -14.50 26.30
N LEU A 97 5.57 -14.32 25.49
CA LEU A 97 5.12 -12.98 25.07
C LEU A 97 4.64 -12.15 26.25
N LEU A 98 3.85 -12.74 27.16
CA LEU A 98 3.41 -12.07 28.39
C LEU A 98 4.59 -11.66 29.28
N GLN A 99 5.56 -12.56 29.48
CA GLN A 99 6.78 -12.27 30.25
C GLN A 99 7.63 -11.16 29.60
N ALA A 100 7.61 -11.06 28.26
CA ALA A 100 8.28 -10.00 27.51
C ALA A 100 7.51 -8.67 27.50
N GLY A 101 6.34 -8.59 28.15
CA GLY A 101 5.55 -7.38 28.27
C GLY A 101 4.59 -7.10 27.11
N PHE A 102 4.29 -8.10 26.28
CA PHE A 102 3.17 -8.01 25.34
C PHE A 102 1.84 -8.13 26.10
N VAL A 103 0.83 -7.41 25.63
CA VAL A 103 -0.53 -7.44 26.18
C VAL A 103 -1.45 -8.18 25.20
N PRO A 104 -2.23 -9.18 25.66
CA PRO A 104 -3.18 -9.86 24.79
C PRO A 104 -4.31 -8.89 24.39
N GLY A 105 -4.67 -8.90 23.11
CA GLY A 105 -5.78 -8.14 22.55
C GLY A 105 -6.98 -9.03 22.25
N TRP A 106 -7.53 -8.87 21.05
CA TRP A 106 -8.67 -9.64 20.54
C TRP A 106 -8.30 -11.10 20.25
N GLU A 107 -9.29 -12.00 20.30
CA GLU A 107 -9.21 -13.39 19.85
C GLU A 107 -10.38 -13.70 18.91
N ARG A 108 -10.12 -14.40 17.80
CA ARG A 108 -11.10 -14.71 16.77
C ARG A 108 -10.93 -16.11 16.20
N ALA A 109 -12.00 -16.66 15.65
CA ALA A 109 -11.94 -17.87 14.84
C ALA A 109 -11.37 -17.55 13.46
N VAL A 110 -10.44 -18.39 12.99
CA VAL A 110 -10.01 -18.44 11.60
C VAL A 110 -10.95 -19.39 10.87
N LEU A 111 -11.74 -18.81 9.97
CA LEU A 111 -12.78 -19.51 9.24
C LEU A 111 -12.34 -19.67 7.78
N VAL A 112 -12.41 -20.90 7.26
CA VAL A 112 -12.12 -21.19 5.85
C VAL A 112 -13.27 -21.97 5.24
N ALA A 113 -13.62 -21.62 4.01
CA ALA A 113 -14.53 -22.39 3.15
C ALA A 113 -13.90 -22.60 1.78
N ARG A 114 -14.35 -23.64 1.08
CA ARG A 114 -14.16 -23.73 -0.37
C ARG A 114 -15.19 -22.84 -1.03
N LEU A 115 -14.75 -22.08 -2.03
CA LEU A 115 -15.65 -21.19 -2.77
C LEU A 115 -16.79 -21.95 -3.45
N GLU A 116 -16.54 -23.18 -3.91
CA GLU A 116 -17.60 -24.00 -4.52
C GLU A 116 -18.68 -24.42 -3.53
N ASP A 117 -18.34 -24.68 -2.26
CA ASP A 117 -19.29 -25.10 -1.22
C ASP A 117 -20.24 -23.94 -0.87
N ILE A 118 -19.75 -22.70 -0.89
CA ILE A 118 -20.56 -21.48 -0.73
C ILE A 118 -21.51 -21.30 -1.92
N SER A 119 -21.00 -21.47 -3.15
CA SER A 119 -21.80 -21.31 -4.37
C SER A 119 -22.95 -22.31 -4.49
N GLN A 120 -22.81 -23.50 -3.92
CA GLN A 120 -23.87 -24.52 -3.91
C GLN A 120 -24.97 -24.19 -2.89
N SER A 121 -24.61 -23.63 -1.73
CA SER A 121 -25.57 -23.10 -0.76
C SER A 121 -26.37 -21.91 -1.31
N TYR A 122 -25.76 -21.11 -2.20
CA TYR A 122 -26.40 -19.96 -2.83
C TYR A 122 -27.65 -20.30 -3.66
N PHE A 123 -27.63 -21.39 -4.44
CA PHE A 123 -28.81 -21.79 -5.23
C PHE A 123 -30.01 -22.21 -4.36
N GLN A 124 -29.82 -22.31 -3.04
CA GLN A 124 -30.86 -22.64 -2.07
C GLN A 124 -31.36 -21.40 -1.28
N ILE A 125 -30.68 -20.23 -1.35
CA ILE A 125 -30.97 -19.05 -0.52
C ILE A 125 -31.14 -17.76 -1.36
N THR A 126 -32.41 -17.46 -1.65
CA THR A 126 -33.16 -16.17 -1.73
C THR A 126 -32.57 -14.86 -2.33
N ARG A 127 -33.51 -14.08 -2.89
CA ARG A 127 -33.46 -12.64 -3.24
C ARG A 127 -32.99 -11.76 -2.05
N PRO A 128 -32.56 -10.50 -2.29
CA PRO A 128 -32.21 -9.55 -1.23
C PRO A 128 -33.25 -9.52 -0.11
N SER A 129 -32.79 -9.40 1.13
CA SER A 129 -33.65 -9.28 2.30
C SER A 129 -34.69 -8.16 2.08
N PRO A 130 -35.97 -8.35 2.48
CA PRO A 130 -36.97 -7.28 2.39
C PRO A 130 -36.46 -6.01 3.09
N GLY A 131 -36.36 -4.90 2.36
CA GLY A 131 -35.84 -3.62 2.87
C GLY A 131 -34.43 -3.26 2.39
N VAL A 132 -33.67 -4.18 1.81
CA VAL A 132 -32.39 -3.84 1.17
C VAL A 132 -32.67 -3.18 -0.17
N ALA A 133 -32.39 -1.88 -0.24
CA ALA A 133 -32.67 -1.06 -1.42
C ALA A 133 -31.55 -1.21 -2.46
N LYS A 134 -30.28 -1.29 -2.02
CA LYS A 134 -29.12 -1.30 -2.93
C LYS A 134 -27.93 -2.08 -2.35
N VAL A 135 -27.21 -2.76 -3.24
CA VAL A 135 -25.85 -3.26 -3.02
C VAL A 135 -24.97 -2.61 -4.08
N TRP A 136 -24.00 -1.79 -3.65
CA TRP A 136 -23.07 -1.12 -4.55
C TRP A 136 -21.70 -1.81 -4.53
N GLY A 137 -21.07 -1.90 -5.69
CA GLY A 137 -19.67 -2.25 -5.85
C GLY A 137 -18.94 -1.21 -6.69
N HIS A 138 -17.75 -0.84 -6.23
CA HIS A 138 -16.75 0.05 -6.84
C HIS A 138 -17.03 1.56 -6.80
N GLY A 139 -16.47 2.19 -5.76
CA GLY A 139 -16.21 3.63 -5.58
C GLY A 139 -15.29 3.82 -4.36
N PRO A 140 -14.60 4.96 -4.20
CA PRO A 140 -13.85 5.24 -2.98
C PRO A 140 -14.80 5.19 -1.78
N SER A 141 -14.36 4.63 -0.65
CA SER A 141 -15.17 4.64 0.57
C SER A 141 -15.48 6.09 0.98
N THR A 142 -16.69 6.31 1.47
CA THR A 142 -17.09 7.59 2.02
C THR A 142 -16.85 7.63 3.53
N GLU A 143 -16.81 8.81 4.12
CA GLU A 143 -16.66 8.97 5.59
C GLU A 143 -17.67 8.13 6.39
N PRO A 144 -18.98 8.05 6.03
CA PRO A 144 -19.90 7.15 6.74
C PRO A 144 -19.53 5.67 6.69
N VAL A 145 -18.90 5.21 5.60
CA VAL A 145 -18.41 3.83 5.48
C VAL A 145 -17.21 3.61 6.39
N HIS A 146 -16.30 4.57 6.49
CA HIS A 146 -15.18 4.53 7.43
C HIS A 146 -15.64 4.49 8.88
N GLU A 147 -16.59 5.35 9.26
CA GLU A 147 -17.16 5.38 10.60
C GLU A 147 -17.82 4.03 10.96
N LEU A 148 -18.64 3.48 10.04
CA LEU A 148 -19.29 2.18 10.24
C LEU A 148 -18.28 1.03 10.35
N ALA A 149 -17.25 1.01 9.50
CA ALA A 149 -16.20 0.01 9.53
C ALA A 149 -15.37 0.09 10.82
N ALA A 150 -15.00 1.30 11.26
CA ALA A 150 -14.25 1.52 12.49
C ALA A 150 -15.03 1.10 13.75
N ALA A 151 -16.35 1.36 13.78
CA ALA A 151 -17.21 1.03 14.92
C ALA A 151 -17.51 -0.47 15.07
N SER A 152 -17.28 -1.27 14.03
CA SER A 152 -17.63 -2.70 13.97
C SER A 152 -16.44 -3.66 14.09
N GLY A 153 -15.23 -3.13 14.30
CA GLY A 153 -14.03 -3.93 14.46
C GLY A 153 -13.98 -4.75 15.76
N PRO A 154 -12.93 -5.57 15.96
CA PRO A 154 -11.72 -5.66 15.13
C PRO A 154 -11.87 -6.56 13.90
N HIS A 155 -11.46 -6.04 12.73
CA HIS A 155 -11.49 -6.73 11.44
C HIS A 155 -10.17 -7.47 11.15
N ARG A 156 -10.13 -8.38 10.17
CA ARG A 156 -8.88 -9.07 9.79
C ARG A 156 -7.83 -8.04 9.37
N ILE A 157 -8.27 -7.08 8.56
CA ILE A 157 -7.58 -5.84 8.19
C ILE A 157 -8.63 -4.72 8.22
N PRO A 158 -8.51 -3.71 9.09
CA PRO A 158 -9.40 -2.54 9.08
C PRO A 158 -9.47 -1.88 7.70
N LEU A 159 -10.63 -1.36 7.31
CA LEU A 159 -10.82 -0.74 5.99
C LEU A 159 -9.80 0.37 5.73
N ALA A 160 -9.62 1.29 6.68
CA ALA A 160 -8.65 2.38 6.55
C ALA A 160 -7.20 1.90 6.36
N GLU A 161 -6.81 0.79 7.02
CA GLU A 161 -5.48 0.21 6.82
C GLU A 161 -5.34 -0.45 5.45
N ARG A 162 -6.38 -1.16 4.99
CA ARG A 162 -6.38 -1.76 3.66
C ARG A 162 -6.31 -0.69 2.57
N GLU A 163 -6.98 0.44 2.78
CA GLU A 163 -6.93 1.56 1.86
C GLU A 163 -5.57 2.26 1.87
N ALA A 164 -4.96 2.40 3.05
CA ALA A 164 -3.62 2.95 3.19
C ALA A 164 -2.53 2.05 2.58
N ASP A 165 -2.79 0.76 2.35
CA ASP A 165 -1.90 -0.13 1.58
C ASP A 165 -1.80 0.27 0.10
N GLY A 166 -2.74 1.09 -0.40
CA GLY A 166 -2.77 1.64 -1.77
C GLY A 166 -3.20 0.63 -2.85
N GLN A 167 -2.76 0.91 -4.08
CA GLN A 167 -2.87 0.11 -5.31
C GLN A 167 -4.25 0.11 -5.98
N PHE A 168 -5.10 1.10 -5.73
CA PHE A 168 -6.54 1.08 -6.07
C PHE A 168 -6.87 0.98 -7.56
N ARG A 169 -6.13 1.68 -8.43
CA ARG A 169 -6.46 1.73 -9.87
C ARG A 169 -6.16 0.44 -10.62
N GLU A 170 -5.25 -0.37 -10.09
CA GLU A 170 -4.95 -1.70 -10.61
C GLU A 170 -5.73 -2.81 -9.89
N ASN A 171 -6.47 -2.45 -8.83
CA ASN A 171 -7.02 -3.38 -7.84
C ASN A 171 -8.30 -4.08 -8.33
N ARG A 172 -8.16 -4.95 -9.35
CA ARG A 172 -9.17 -6.00 -9.60
C ARG A 172 -9.25 -7.02 -8.46
N ASP A 173 -8.40 -6.87 -7.45
CA ASP A 173 -8.20 -7.78 -6.34
C ASP A 173 -8.77 -7.22 -5.02
N PHE A 174 -9.47 -6.09 -5.03
CA PHE A 174 -10.17 -5.56 -3.86
C PHE A 174 -11.60 -5.19 -4.23
N GLU A 175 -12.54 -5.60 -3.38
CA GLU A 175 -13.94 -5.27 -3.49
C GLU A 175 -14.42 -4.67 -2.17
N LEU A 176 -15.10 -3.53 -2.26
CA LEU A 176 -15.86 -2.93 -1.18
C LEU A 176 -17.33 -2.93 -1.57
N LEU A 177 -18.16 -3.50 -0.71
CA LEU A 177 -19.60 -3.60 -0.85
C LEU A 177 -20.26 -2.86 0.28
N THR A 178 -21.30 -2.09 -0.05
CA THR A 178 -22.16 -1.42 0.93
C THR A 178 -23.60 -1.91 0.80
N LEU A 179 -24.28 -1.99 1.94
CA LEU A 179 -25.71 -2.26 2.03
C LEU A 179 -26.42 -1.00 2.48
N GLU A 180 -27.44 -0.62 1.74
CA GLU A 180 -28.33 0.49 2.07
C GLU A 180 -29.78 0.00 2.15
N ASP A 181 -30.49 0.47 3.16
CA ASP A 181 -31.95 0.38 3.26
C ASP A 181 -32.60 1.78 3.16
N ASP A 182 -33.91 1.87 3.42
CA ASP A 182 -34.64 3.15 3.39
C ASP A 182 -34.17 4.17 4.44
N THR A 183 -33.37 3.75 5.42
CA THR A 183 -32.83 4.58 6.50
C THR A 183 -31.38 5.01 6.29
N GLY A 184 -30.66 4.36 5.37
CA GLY A 184 -29.30 4.71 4.98
C GLY A 184 -28.35 3.52 4.94
N LEU A 185 -27.06 3.80 5.14
CA LEU A 185 -26.00 2.78 5.16
C LEU A 185 -26.14 1.89 6.40
N VAL A 186 -26.35 0.59 6.19
CA VAL A 186 -26.57 -0.40 7.25
C VAL A 186 -25.48 -1.46 7.33
N GLY A 187 -24.64 -1.60 6.30
CA GLY A 187 -23.57 -2.58 6.30
C GLY A 187 -22.46 -2.26 5.31
N ALA A 188 -21.25 -2.71 5.63
CA ALA A 188 -20.14 -2.77 4.69
C ALA A 188 -19.40 -4.12 4.79
N CYS A 189 -18.85 -4.56 3.67
CA CYS A 189 -18.01 -5.74 3.57
C CYS A 189 -16.89 -5.46 2.57
N TRP A 190 -15.65 -5.78 2.93
CA TRP A 190 -14.54 -5.70 2.00
C TRP A 190 -13.74 -6.99 1.96
N ALA A 191 -13.35 -7.37 0.76
CA ALA A 191 -12.60 -8.58 0.50
C ALA A 191 -11.48 -8.32 -0.49
N GLU A 192 -10.43 -9.11 -0.40
CA GLU A 192 -9.29 -9.03 -1.30
C GLU A 192 -8.88 -10.40 -1.83
N TYR A 193 -8.49 -10.46 -3.10
CA TYR A 193 -7.79 -11.58 -3.65
C TYR A 193 -6.32 -11.53 -3.23
N LEU A 194 -5.88 -12.56 -2.52
CA LEU A 194 -4.51 -12.63 -2.03
C LEU A 194 -3.61 -13.17 -3.15
N GLN A 195 -3.03 -12.26 -3.94
CA GLN A 195 -2.18 -12.60 -5.07
C GLN A 195 -1.09 -13.61 -4.69
N GLY A 196 -0.90 -14.62 -5.55
CA GLY A 196 0.05 -15.71 -5.30
C GLY A 196 -0.52 -16.85 -4.45
N THR A 197 -1.79 -16.78 -4.06
CA THR A 197 -2.49 -17.83 -3.32
C THR A 197 -3.79 -18.24 -4.01
N GLU A 198 -4.38 -19.32 -3.51
CA GLU A 198 -5.71 -19.77 -3.89
C GLU A 198 -6.83 -19.08 -3.05
N PHE A 199 -6.50 -18.09 -2.23
CA PHE A 199 -7.43 -17.48 -1.27
C PHE A 199 -7.97 -16.12 -1.71
N VAL A 200 -9.27 -15.94 -1.49
CA VAL A 200 -9.88 -14.63 -1.23
C VAL A 200 -9.98 -14.46 0.29
N ALA A 201 -9.71 -13.27 0.80
CA ALA A 201 -9.84 -12.99 2.23
C ALA A 201 -10.82 -11.85 2.48
N ILE A 202 -11.80 -12.09 3.35
CA ILE A 202 -12.64 -11.04 3.89
C ILE A 202 -11.77 -10.21 4.83
N GLY A 203 -11.51 -8.96 4.45
CA GLY A 203 -10.78 -7.99 5.27
C GLY A 203 -11.61 -7.60 6.49
N GLY A 204 -12.90 -7.39 6.31
CA GLY A 204 -13.86 -7.15 7.39
C GLY A 204 -15.30 -7.10 6.90
N MET A 205 -16.23 -7.25 7.84
CA MET A 205 -17.67 -7.21 7.59
C MET A 205 -18.38 -6.64 8.82
N THR A 206 -19.18 -5.59 8.65
CA THR A 206 -19.72 -4.79 9.78
C THR A 206 -20.91 -5.44 10.50
N GLY A 207 -21.28 -6.67 10.13
CA GLY A 207 -22.36 -7.43 10.74
C GLY A 207 -22.69 -8.73 9.97
N PRO A 208 -23.50 -9.63 10.53
CA PRO A 208 -23.90 -10.89 9.88
C PRO A 208 -24.98 -10.64 8.81
N HIS A 209 -24.68 -9.83 7.79
CA HIS A 209 -25.63 -9.55 6.72
C HIS A 209 -25.59 -10.67 5.67
N PRO A 210 -26.66 -11.48 5.53
CA PRO A 210 -26.70 -12.55 4.53
C PRO A 210 -26.62 -11.99 3.10
N ASP A 211 -27.01 -10.74 2.90
CA ASP A 211 -26.98 -10.02 1.63
C ASP A 211 -25.57 -9.85 1.03
N PHE A 212 -24.50 -10.03 1.83
CA PHE A 212 -23.12 -10.07 1.32
C PHE A 212 -22.72 -11.42 0.73
N GLN A 213 -23.38 -12.53 1.10
CA GLN A 213 -23.01 -13.88 0.64
C GLN A 213 -22.98 -14.04 -0.90
N PRO A 214 -23.91 -13.44 -1.68
CA PRO A 214 -23.90 -13.56 -3.14
C PRO A 214 -22.66 -13.01 -3.83
N PHE A 215 -21.95 -12.11 -3.17
CA PHE A 215 -20.80 -11.43 -3.75
C PHE A 215 -19.48 -12.10 -3.36
N LEU A 216 -19.44 -12.77 -2.19
CA LEU A 216 -18.25 -13.49 -1.71
C LEU A 216 -17.75 -14.59 -2.67
N TYR A 217 -18.58 -15.10 -3.59
CA TYR A 217 -18.18 -16.14 -4.55
C TYR A 217 -17.91 -15.65 -5.98
N ARG A 218 -18.09 -14.36 -6.29
CA ARG A 218 -17.67 -13.81 -7.60
C ARG A 218 -16.15 -13.76 -7.77
N GLY A 219 -15.43 -14.01 -6.67
CA GLY A 219 -13.97 -13.97 -6.60
C GLY A 219 -13.27 -15.04 -7.42
N ARG A 220 -12.03 -14.72 -7.78
CA ARG A 220 -11.05 -15.65 -8.36
C ARG A 220 -10.37 -16.36 -7.20
N GLY A 221 -10.48 -17.68 -7.10
CA GLY A 221 -9.84 -18.43 -6.02
C GLY A 221 -10.46 -19.81 -5.82
N ARG A 222 -9.89 -20.59 -4.91
CA ARG A 222 -10.41 -21.88 -4.47
C ARG A 222 -10.98 -21.83 -3.05
N PHE A 223 -10.40 -20.98 -2.21
CA PHE A 223 -10.76 -20.83 -0.81
C PHE A 223 -11.15 -19.40 -0.48
N ILE A 224 -11.99 -19.25 0.54
CA ILE A 224 -12.27 -17.96 1.16
C ILE A 224 -11.95 -18.02 2.65
N LEU A 225 -11.30 -16.97 3.14
CA LEU A 225 -10.83 -16.81 4.51
C LEU A 225 -11.59 -15.66 5.20
N ALA A 226 -11.94 -15.85 6.47
CA ALA A 226 -12.41 -14.80 7.36
C ALA A 226 -11.84 -14.95 8.78
N GLU A 227 -11.66 -13.84 9.50
CA GLU A 227 -11.38 -13.84 10.94
C GLU A 227 -12.57 -13.19 11.67
N ALA A 228 -13.33 -13.96 12.45
CA ALA A 228 -14.55 -13.48 13.07
C ALA A 228 -14.78 -14.09 14.46
N ASP A 229 -15.60 -13.41 15.26
CA ASP A 229 -16.14 -13.90 16.53
C ASP A 229 -17.67 -13.65 16.60
N GLY A 230 -18.27 -14.02 17.72
CA GLY A 230 -19.65 -13.65 18.05
C GLY A 230 -20.70 -14.02 16.98
N PRO A 231 -21.71 -13.15 16.76
CA PRO A 231 -22.77 -13.40 15.76
C PRO A 231 -22.26 -13.54 14.32
N LEU A 232 -21.18 -12.83 13.98
CA LEU A 232 -20.58 -12.87 12.65
C LEU A 232 -19.99 -14.26 12.35
N LYS A 233 -19.25 -14.83 13.31
CA LYS A 233 -18.74 -16.20 13.23
C LYS A 233 -19.88 -17.19 12.98
N THR A 234 -20.93 -17.14 13.79
CA THR A 234 -22.09 -18.04 13.68
C THR A 234 -22.73 -17.97 12.28
N ALA A 235 -22.89 -16.77 11.72
CA ALA A 235 -23.47 -16.59 10.39
C ALA A 235 -22.57 -17.15 9.27
N LEU A 236 -21.25 -17.00 9.40
CA LEU A 236 -20.30 -17.58 8.45
C LEU A 236 -20.29 -19.11 8.51
N GLU A 237 -20.35 -19.72 9.69
CA GLU A 237 -20.43 -21.19 9.84
C GLU A 237 -21.70 -21.80 9.20
N GLN A 238 -22.82 -21.06 9.26
CA GLN A 238 -24.05 -21.40 8.55
C GLN A 238 -23.90 -21.29 7.02
N SER A 239 -22.87 -20.59 6.56
CA SER A 239 -22.55 -20.33 5.15
C SER A 239 -21.38 -21.18 4.65
N ALA A 240 -21.31 -22.43 5.11
CA ALA A 240 -20.29 -23.42 4.76
C ALA A 240 -18.85 -23.16 5.28
N PHE A 241 -18.59 -22.06 5.99
CA PHE A 241 -17.28 -21.88 6.64
C PHE A 241 -17.07 -22.91 7.74
N ARG A 242 -15.80 -23.26 7.95
CA ARG A 242 -15.33 -24.14 9.01
C ARG A 242 -14.25 -23.43 9.81
N GLU A 243 -14.37 -23.48 11.13
CA GLU A 243 -13.28 -23.08 12.02
C GLU A 243 -12.12 -24.06 11.88
N VAL A 244 -10.98 -23.54 11.43
CA VAL A 244 -9.74 -24.33 11.28
C VAL A 244 -8.80 -24.12 12.46
N THR A 245 -8.88 -22.98 13.14
CA THR A 245 -8.16 -22.64 14.37
C THR A 245 -8.69 -21.33 14.96
N THR A 246 -8.15 -20.88 16.10
CA THR A 246 -8.33 -19.50 16.59
C THR A 246 -7.01 -18.74 16.52
N VAL A 247 -7.11 -17.40 16.45
CA VAL A 247 -5.97 -16.48 16.46
C VAL A 247 -6.20 -15.38 17.47
N ARG A 248 -5.18 -15.10 18.29
CA ARG A 248 -5.15 -14.03 19.28
C ARG A 248 -4.05 -13.04 18.94
N SER A 249 -4.35 -11.75 19.06
CA SER A 249 -3.36 -10.68 18.92
C SER A 249 -2.62 -10.43 20.23
N TYR A 250 -1.33 -10.12 20.13
CA TYR A 250 -0.49 -9.65 21.22
C TYR A 250 0.15 -8.33 20.82
N HIS A 251 0.04 -7.34 21.68
CA HIS A 251 0.45 -5.97 21.37
C HIS A 251 1.62 -5.57 22.25
N TRP A 252 2.62 -4.94 21.64
CA TRP A 252 3.72 -4.33 22.36
C TRP A 252 4.04 -2.97 21.75
N ALA A 253 4.28 -1.97 22.61
CA ALA A 253 4.64 -0.63 22.17
C ALA A 253 6.03 -0.26 22.73
N PRO A 254 6.98 0.16 21.86
CA PRO A 254 8.23 0.73 22.33
C PRO A 254 8.00 2.09 23.02
N PRO A 255 8.94 2.55 23.86
CA PRO A 255 8.85 3.89 24.43
C PRO A 255 8.96 4.98 23.35
N GLY A 256 8.24 6.08 23.58
CA GLY A 256 8.17 7.22 22.67
C GLY A 256 6.86 7.28 21.88
N THR A 257 6.66 8.38 21.16
CA THR A 257 5.45 8.58 20.35
C THR A 257 5.66 7.99 18.95
N PRO A 258 4.81 7.06 18.51
CA PRO A 258 4.84 6.56 17.13
C PRO A 258 4.46 7.66 16.14
N SER A 259 4.83 7.47 14.87
CA SER A 259 4.31 8.33 13.81
C SER A 259 2.83 8.05 13.61
N SER A 260 2.03 9.10 13.38
CA SER A 260 0.60 8.99 13.06
C SER A 260 0.33 8.83 11.56
N THR A 261 1.36 8.94 10.70
CA THR A 261 1.20 8.89 9.24
C THR A 261 2.18 7.89 8.61
N ARG A 262 1.72 7.22 7.55
CA ARG A 262 2.59 6.33 6.76
C ARG A 262 3.69 7.14 6.05
N PRO A 263 4.86 6.53 5.76
CA PRO A 263 5.95 7.20 5.04
C PRO A 263 5.55 7.62 3.63
N VAL A 264 4.66 6.84 3.00
CA VAL A 264 4.14 7.04 1.65
C VAL A 264 2.63 6.82 1.67
N LYS A 265 1.90 7.66 0.94
CA LYS A 265 0.46 7.55 0.66
C LYS A 265 0.27 7.59 -0.85
N GLU A 266 -0.46 6.63 -1.40
CA GLU A 266 -0.93 6.70 -2.79
C GLU A 266 -2.07 7.71 -2.92
N LEU A 267 -2.07 8.49 -4.00
CA LEU A 267 -3.04 9.57 -4.24
C LEU A 267 -4.13 9.17 -5.25
N CYS A 268 -4.20 7.90 -5.63
CA CYS A 268 -5.16 7.42 -6.62
C CYS A 268 -6.61 7.61 -6.15
N GLY A 269 -7.38 8.42 -6.89
CA GLY A 269 -8.78 8.72 -6.53
C GLY A 269 -8.93 9.64 -5.32
N ASP A 270 -7.83 10.24 -4.86
CA ASP A 270 -7.80 11.23 -3.78
C ASP A 270 -8.02 12.64 -4.34
N GLN A 271 -8.86 13.45 -3.68
CA GLN A 271 -9.10 14.84 -4.07
C GLN A 271 -7.81 15.67 -4.07
N GLU A 272 -6.84 15.33 -3.23
CA GLU A 272 -5.52 15.96 -3.18
C GLU A 272 -4.74 15.81 -4.51
N TYR A 273 -4.93 14.70 -5.23
CA TYR A 273 -4.29 14.46 -6.53
C TYR A 273 -4.78 15.47 -7.57
N ASP A 274 -6.10 15.58 -7.72
CA ASP A 274 -6.71 16.48 -8.70
C ASP A 274 -6.38 17.95 -8.36
N ALA A 275 -6.47 18.31 -7.07
CA ALA A 275 -6.12 19.66 -6.61
C ALA A 275 -4.64 20.01 -6.83
N LEU A 276 -3.73 19.02 -6.77
CA LEU A 276 -2.32 19.25 -7.06
C LEU A 276 -2.08 19.44 -8.57
N TRP A 277 -2.70 18.63 -9.42
CA TRP A 277 -2.66 18.80 -10.88
C TRP A 277 -3.27 20.12 -11.34
N ASP A 278 -4.38 20.55 -10.75
CA ASP A 278 -5.02 21.84 -11.04
C ASP A 278 -4.08 23.01 -10.70
N ARG A 279 -3.46 22.98 -9.52
CA ARG A 279 -2.48 24.00 -9.11
C ARG A 279 -1.24 23.99 -10.01
N PHE A 280 -0.74 22.80 -10.37
CA PHE A 280 0.39 22.65 -11.27
C PHE A 280 0.06 23.25 -12.65
N THR A 281 -1.09 22.88 -13.21
CA THR A 281 -1.61 23.38 -14.48
C THR A 281 -1.75 24.89 -14.48
N ALA A 282 -2.38 25.46 -13.45
CA ALA A 282 -2.54 26.91 -13.33
C ALA A 282 -1.18 27.63 -13.20
N ARG A 283 -0.23 27.05 -12.46
CA ARG A 283 1.06 27.69 -12.15
C ARG A 283 2.06 27.64 -13.30
N PHE A 284 2.04 26.56 -14.06
CA PHE A 284 3.00 26.27 -15.12
C PHE A 284 2.36 26.20 -16.51
N ALA A 285 1.09 26.59 -16.65
CA ALA A 285 0.34 26.55 -17.91
C ALA A 285 0.46 25.19 -18.63
N PHE A 286 0.44 24.08 -17.85
CA PHE A 286 0.54 22.74 -18.41
C PHE A 286 -0.72 22.43 -19.21
N GLU A 287 -0.58 22.20 -20.51
CA GLU A 287 -1.72 21.94 -21.38
C GLU A 287 -1.63 20.54 -22.01
N ALA A 288 -2.33 19.58 -21.42
CA ALA A 288 -2.40 18.20 -21.89
C ALA A 288 -2.94 18.04 -23.34
N SER A 289 -3.70 19.02 -23.84
CA SER A 289 -4.21 19.06 -25.22
C SER A 289 -3.21 19.57 -26.26
N ARG A 290 -2.15 20.26 -25.83
CA ARG A 290 -1.10 20.75 -26.72
C ARG A 290 -0.31 19.56 -27.28
N ARG A 291 0.28 19.71 -28.48
CA ARG A 291 1.11 18.66 -29.10
C ARG A 291 2.52 19.18 -29.42
N PRO A 292 3.55 18.79 -28.65
CA PRO A 292 3.48 18.04 -27.38
C PRO A 292 2.95 18.93 -26.22
N PRO A 293 2.33 18.34 -25.18
CA PRO A 293 2.09 19.03 -23.92
C PRO A 293 3.40 19.46 -23.29
N ASP A 294 3.44 20.65 -22.70
CA ASP A 294 4.66 21.21 -22.11
C ASP A 294 4.29 22.21 -21.01
N ILE A 295 5.29 22.70 -20.28
CA ILE A 295 5.15 23.70 -19.22
C ILE A 295 5.81 25.03 -19.57
N ALA A 296 5.24 26.12 -19.05
CA ALA A 296 5.93 27.39 -18.90
C ALA A 296 6.96 27.28 -17.76
N GLU A 297 8.20 26.91 -18.13
CA GLU A 297 9.29 26.77 -17.17
C GLU A 297 9.50 28.06 -16.34
N PRO A 298 9.62 27.96 -15.01
CA PRO A 298 9.82 29.13 -14.15
C PRO A 298 11.22 29.72 -14.35
N ARG A 299 11.43 30.99 -14.00
CA ARG A 299 12.72 31.69 -14.15
C ARG A 299 13.90 30.94 -13.51
N ALA A 300 13.69 30.35 -12.33
CA ALA A 300 14.67 29.53 -11.64
C ALA A 300 14.52 28.06 -12.07
N SER A 301 14.86 27.76 -13.32
CA SER A 301 14.86 26.41 -13.89
C SER A 301 16.05 26.18 -14.80
N VAL A 302 16.44 24.92 -14.94
CA VAL A 302 17.40 24.43 -15.92
C VAL A 302 16.85 23.13 -16.49
N THR A 303 16.95 22.95 -17.80
CA THR A 303 16.46 21.76 -18.49
C THR A 303 17.58 21.11 -19.26
N TRP A 304 17.76 19.81 -19.05
CA TRP A 304 18.76 18.98 -19.72
C TRP A 304 18.11 17.99 -20.67
N HIS A 305 18.83 17.65 -21.73
CA HIS A 305 18.50 16.49 -22.56
C HIS A 305 18.91 15.22 -21.80
N LEU A 306 18.03 14.23 -21.71
CA LEU A 306 18.27 12.96 -21.01
C LEU A 306 19.17 12.03 -21.81
N GLY A 307 19.04 12.02 -23.14
CA GLY A 307 19.96 11.35 -24.04
C GLY A 307 19.82 9.83 -24.00
N ALA A 308 20.78 9.12 -24.58
CA ALA A 308 20.86 7.66 -24.47
C ALA A 308 21.48 7.24 -23.12
N ALA A 309 20.95 7.75 -22.00
CA ALA A 309 21.39 7.37 -20.67
C ALA A 309 21.15 5.88 -20.43
N ASP A 310 22.17 5.17 -19.95
CA ASP A 310 22.03 3.77 -19.56
C ASP A 310 21.41 3.63 -18.15
N GLU A 311 21.11 2.40 -17.74
CA GLU A 311 20.53 2.13 -16.41
C GLU A 311 21.38 2.69 -15.25
N SER A 312 22.71 2.70 -15.41
CA SER A 312 23.64 3.24 -14.42
C SER A 312 23.53 4.76 -14.31
N ASP A 313 23.43 5.45 -15.45
CA ASP A 313 23.27 6.90 -15.50
C ASP A 313 21.90 7.33 -14.99
N ILE A 314 20.83 6.60 -15.33
CA ILE A 314 19.50 6.79 -14.75
C ILE A 314 19.55 6.65 -13.22
N ALA A 315 20.21 5.62 -12.69
CA ALA A 315 20.36 5.41 -11.26
C ALA A 315 21.24 6.49 -10.58
N LYS A 316 22.22 7.07 -11.27
CA LYS A 316 22.98 8.24 -10.77
C LYS A 316 22.11 9.47 -10.73
N LEU A 317 21.38 9.76 -11.81
CA LEU A 317 20.48 10.90 -11.93
C LEU A 317 19.41 10.88 -10.83
N GLN A 318 18.76 9.72 -10.65
CA GLN A 318 17.79 9.49 -9.59
C GLN A 318 18.40 9.84 -8.22
N ARG A 319 19.58 9.30 -7.87
CA ARG A 319 20.24 9.58 -6.58
C ARG A 319 20.58 11.06 -6.39
N ILE A 320 21.03 11.77 -7.44
CA ILE A 320 21.32 13.21 -7.37
C ILE A 320 20.05 13.99 -7.03
N VAL A 321 18.95 13.68 -7.71
CA VAL A 321 17.66 14.36 -7.54
C VAL A 321 17.02 14.03 -6.20
N GLU A 322 16.97 12.77 -5.78
CA GLU A 322 16.48 12.36 -4.46
C GLU A 322 17.22 13.08 -3.33
N ARG A 323 18.56 13.12 -3.41
CA ARG A 323 19.40 13.83 -2.43
C ARG A 323 19.11 15.34 -2.44
N GLY A 324 18.98 15.94 -3.62
CA GLY A 324 18.64 17.35 -3.78
C GLY A 324 17.28 17.69 -3.17
N LEU A 325 16.26 16.91 -3.51
CA LEU A 325 14.89 17.05 -3.01
C LEU A 325 14.83 16.91 -1.49
N ARG A 326 15.43 15.84 -0.93
CA ARG A 326 15.47 15.62 0.53
C ARG A 326 16.15 16.77 1.27
N ALA A 327 17.24 17.30 0.72
CA ALA A 327 17.99 18.39 1.35
C ALA A 327 17.33 19.78 1.19
N SER A 328 16.42 19.94 0.23
CA SER A 328 15.65 21.17 0.02
C SER A 328 14.25 21.14 0.65
N ALA A 329 13.79 19.96 1.10
CA ALA A 329 12.53 19.84 1.82
C ALA A 329 12.64 20.46 3.22
N ARG A 330 11.67 21.30 3.59
CA ARG A 330 11.55 21.89 4.94
C ARG A 330 11.27 20.78 5.97
N GLN A 331 11.48 21.07 7.25
CA GLN A 331 11.19 20.12 8.32
C GLN A 331 9.69 19.78 8.34
N GLY A 332 9.36 18.50 8.33
CA GLY A 332 7.97 18.01 8.29
C GLY A 332 7.27 18.19 6.94
N GLU A 333 7.95 18.70 5.92
CA GLU A 333 7.38 18.85 4.58
C GLU A 333 7.36 17.52 3.83
N LEU A 334 6.21 17.24 3.23
CA LEU A 334 5.99 16.12 2.32
C LEU A 334 6.30 16.53 0.87
N LEU A 335 6.75 15.56 0.10
CA LEU A 335 6.94 15.69 -1.35
C LEU A 335 5.93 14.83 -2.09
N TYR A 336 5.72 15.18 -3.35
CA TYR A 336 4.78 14.53 -4.23
C TYR A 336 5.52 13.96 -5.43
N TRP A 337 5.16 12.76 -5.85
CA TRP A 337 5.48 12.24 -7.17
C TRP A 337 4.19 12.05 -7.96
N LEU A 338 4.13 12.56 -9.18
CA LEU A 338 2.98 12.41 -10.06
C LEU A 338 3.39 11.74 -11.36
N ASP A 339 2.53 10.85 -11.80
CA ASP A 339 2.61 10.14 -13.06
C ASP A 339 1.35 10.48 -13.86
N TRP A 340 1.53 11.04 -15.06
CA TRP A 340 0.40 11.53 -15.83
C TRP A 340 -0.58 10.41 -16.17
N GLN A 341 -1.84 10.57 -15.77
CA GLN A 341 -2.92 9.57 -15.90
C GLN A 341 -2.79 8.31 -15.03
N HIS A 342 -1.74 8.22 -14.20
CA HIS A 342 -1.42 7.08 -13.34
C HIS A 342 -1.43 7.46 -11.84
N PRO A 343 -1.37 6.50 -10.91
CA PRO A 343 -1.30 6.80 -9.48
C PRO A 343 -0.08 7.66 -9.11
N GLY A 344 -0.32 8.77 -8.41
CA GLY A 344 0.73 9.56 -7.75
C GLY A 344 0.94 9.14 -6.30
N TYR A 345 1.99 9.68 -5.67
CA TYR A 345 2.33 9.44 -4.27
C TYR A 345 2.62 10.75 -3.53
N CYS A 346 2.23 10.81 -2.26
CA CYS A 346 2.69 11.79 -1.28
C CYS A 346 3.58 11.07 -0.27
N PHE A 347 4.74 11.62 0.09
CA PHE A 347 5.71 10.94 0.94
C PHE A 347 6.58 11.88 1.78
N ASP A 348 7.05 11.38 2.92
CA ASP A 348 8.07 12.05 3.73
C ASP A 348 9.47 11.68 3.19
N PRO A 349 10.23 12.62 2.59
CA PRO A 349 11.53 12.33 2.01
C PRO A 349 12.57 11.85 3.02
N ARG A 350 12.31 11.99 4.33
CA ARG A 350 13.21 11.53 5.41
C ARG A 350 12.96 10.09 5.83
N ARG A 351 11.83 9.51 5.42
CA ARG A 351 11.39 8.16 5.80
C ARG A 351 11.39 7.19 4.62
N VAL A 352 11.98 7.55 3.49
CA VAL A 352 12.09 6.72 2.27
C VAL A 352 13.52 6.73 1.71
N GLY A 353 13.89 5.66 1.02
CA GLY A 353 15.12 5.56 0.20
C GLY A 353 16.42 5.27 0.98
N ALA A 354 16.40 5.17 2.30
CA ALA A 354 17.54 4.66 3.08
C ALA A 354 17.45 3.14 3.31
N ALA A 355 18.55 2.52 3.72
CA ALA A 355 18.54 1.10 4.12
C ALA A 355 17.54 0.87 5.27
N GLY A 356 16.65 -0.10 5.11
CA GLY A 356 15.57 -0.38 6.07
C GLY A 356 14.41 0.62 6.03
N GLN A 357 14.33 1.49 5.01
CA GLN A 357 13.15 2.31 4.72
C GLN A 357 12.47 1.78 3.45
N PRO A 358 11.18 2.10 3.23
CA PRO A 358 10.54 1.86 1.96
C PRO A 358 11.30 2.55 0.82
N PRO A 359 11.17 2.05 -0.43
CA PRO A 359 11.80 2.68 -1.59
C PRO A 359 11.31 4.12 -1.77
N TRP A 360 12.18 4.96 -2.35
CA TRP A 360 11.77 6.30 -2.77
C TRP A 360 10.69 6.18 -3.86
N PRO A 361 9.51 6.82 -3.73
CA PRO A 361 8.45 6.68 -4.72
C PRO A 361 8.81 7.29 -6.07
N GLY A 362 8.49 6.57 -7.15
CA GLY A 362 8.56 7.09 -8.51
C GLY A 362 9.96 7.10 -9.13
N SER A 363 10.03 7.69 -10.32
CA SER A 363 11.25 7.90 -11.10
C SER A 363 11.35 9.34 -11.58
N VAL A 364 12.56 9.86 -11.70
CA VAL A 364 12.84 11.13 -12.39
C VAL A 364 12.94 10.98 -13.90
N TYR A 365 13.32 9.78 -14.37
CA TYR A 365 13.44 9.47 -15.79
C TYR A 365 12.07 9.02 -16.32
N PRO A 366 11.44 9.77 -17.24
CA PRO A 366 10.11 9.47 -17.75
C PRO A 366 10.09 8.19 -18.61
N ASP A 367 9.09 7.33 -18.38
CA ASP A 367 8.79 6.20 -19.28
C ASP A 367 7.46 6.46 -20.00
N ARG A 368 7.54 7.19 -21.12
CA ARG A 368 6.42 7.56 -22.01
C ARG A 368 5.36 8.49 -21.41
N ASP A 369 5.33 8.65 -20.09
CA ASP A 369 4.47 9.59 -19.35
C ASP A 369 5.27 10.73 -18.71
N PHE A 370 4.56 11.81 -18.34
CA PHE A 370 5.17 12.91 -17.60
C PHE A 370 5.37 12.53 -16.14
N TYR A 371 6.61 12.62 -15.68
CA TYR A 371 6.96 12.39 -14.27
C TYR A 371 7.30 13.70 -13.59
N LEU A 372 6.70 13.91 -12.42
CA LEU A 372 6.89 15.12 -11.64
C LEU A 372 7.30 14.76 -10.24
N TYR A 373 8.36 15.37 -9.73
CA TYR A 373 8.54 15.55 -8.29
C TYR A 373 8.17 16.97 -7.93
N LEU A 374 7.36 17.16 -6.89
CA LEU A 374 6.87 18.48 -6.49
C LEU A 374 6.94 18.64 -4.97
N ALA A 375 7.30 19.85 -4.52
CA ALA A 375 6.87 20.30 -3.21
C ALA A 375 5.39 20.74 -3.26
N GLY A 376 4.64 20.59 -2.18
CA GLY A 376 3.20 20.89 -2.15
C GLY A 376 2.84 22.36 -2.41
N ASP A 377 3.79 23.29 -2.25
CA ASP A 377 3.67 24.71 -2.59
C ASP A 377 4.20 25.06 -4.00
N LEU A 378 4.63 24.05 -4.77
CA LEU A 378 5.16 24.15 -6.13
C LEU A 378 6.39 25.07 -6.26
N ARG A 379 7.09 25.39 -5.17
CA ARG A 379 8.29 26.26 -5.23
C ARG A 379 9.50 25.57 -5.88
N MET A 380 9.53 24.24 -5.83
CA MET A 380 10.61 23.42 -6.34
C MET A 380 10.08 22.07 -6.83
N GLY A 381 10.82 21.46 -7.75
CA GLY A 381 10.44 20.17 -8.31
C GLY A 381 11.21 19.81 -9.57
N THR A 382 10.74 18.75 -10.21
CA THR A 382 11.20 18.29 -11.51
C THR A 382 10.01 18.07 -12.45
N PHE A 383 10.27 18.13 -13.74
CA PHE A 383 9.34 17.78 -14.81
C PHE A 383 10.11 16.99 -15.87
N GLY A 384 9.89 15.68 -15.92
CA GLY A 384 10.41 14.78 -16.93
C GLY A 384 9.46 14.72 -18.11
N HIS A 385 9.94 15.10 -19.30
CA HIS A 385 9.16 15.16 -20.52
C HIS A 385 9.50 13.97 -21.42
N PRO A 386 8.59 13.00 -21.62
CA PRO A 386 8.89 11.76 -22.34
C PRO A 386 9.17 11.98 -23.83
N TRP A 387 8.44 12.90 -24.48
CA TRP A 387 8.60 13.14 -25.92
C TRP A 387 9.74 14.10 -26.29
N GLU A 388 10.14 14.99 -25.39
CA GLU A 388 11.32 15.85 -25.59
C GLU A 388 12.61 15.18 -25.09
N ASP A 389 12.49 14.03 -24.42
CA ASP A 389 13.60 13.34 -23.75
C ASP A 389 14.37 14.33 -22.86
N SER A 390 13.64 15.06 -22.01
CA SER A 390 14.20 16.15 -21.22
C SER A 390 13.79 16.09 -19.76
N LEU A 391 14.65 16.65 -18.90
CA LEU A 391 14.38 16.84 -17.49
C LEU A 391 14.55 18.31 -17.14
N CYS A 392 13.45 18.97 -16.82
CA CYS A 392 13.45 20.30 -16.21
C CYS A 392 13.53 20.16 -14.69
N VAL A 393 14.49 20.84 -14.07
CA VAL A 393 14.56 21.01 -12.61
C VAL A 393 14.32 22.47 -12.28
N PHE A 394 13.47 22.74 -11.29
CA PHE A 394 13.15 24.11 -10.89
C PHE A 394 13.18 24.34 -9.37
N GLY A 395 13.37 25.60 -9.00
CA GLY A 395 13.51 26.08 -7.63
C GLY A 395 14.97 26.34 -7.26
N GLU A 396 15.26 27.55 -6.77
CA GLU A 396 16.64 28.02 -6.51
C GLU A 396 17.40 27.13 -5.50
N GLU A 397 16.72 26.64 -4.47
CA GLU A 397 17.33 25.78 -3.45
C GLU A 397 17.70 24.41 -4.00
N LEU A 398 16.84 23.84 -4.84
CA LEU A 398 17.08 22.56 -5.49
C LEU A 398 18.22 22.67 -6.51
N LEU A 399 18.16 23.66 -7.40
CA LEU A 399 19.18 23.88 -8.43
C LEU A 399 20.58 24.04 -7.84
N ARG A 400 20.73 24.82 -6.75
CA ARG A 400 22.02 24.98 -6.05
C ARG A 400 22.64 23.65 -5.59
N ARG A 401 21.86 22.59 -5.44
CA ARG A 401 22.31 21.28 -4.93
C ARG A 401 22.55 20.25 -6.03
N VAL A 402 21.96 20.41 -7.21
CA VAL A 402 21.94 19.36 -8.24
C VAL A 402 22.49 19.80 -9.57
N GLU A 403 22.45 21.09 -9.90
CA GLU A 403 22.73 21.58 -11.26
C GLU A 403 24.11 21.16 -11.77
N ALA A 404 25.16 21.30 -10.95
CA ALA A 404 26.52 20.94 -11.34
C ALA A 404 26.63 19.44 -11.65
N GLU A 405 26.17 18.58 -10.76
CA GLU A 405 26.26 17.12 -10.92
C GLU A 405 25.37 16.60 -12.05
N ILE A 406 24.17 17.18 -12.26
CA ILE A 406 23.32 16.82 -13.41
C ILE A 406 23.98 17.26 -14.71
N THR A 407 24.59 18.45 -14.74
CA THR A 407 25.31 18.92 -15.93
C THR A 407 26.53 18.06 -16.23
N ASP A 408 27.27 17.64 -15.22
CA ASP A 408 28.41 16.72 -15.40
C ASP A 408 27.95 15.33 -15.90
N LEU A 409 26.75 14.88 -15.50
CA LEU A 409 26.20 13.59 -15.89
C LEU A 409 25.56 13.60 -17.29
N LEU A 410 24.70 14.57 -17.57
CA LEU A 410 23.89 14.62 -18.81
C LEU A 410 24.51 15.51 -19.90
N GLY A 411 25.42 16.42 -19.53
CA GLY A 411 26.09 17.34 -20.44
C GLY A 411 25.19 18.47 -20.94
N ILE A 412 24.33 18.18 -21.91
CA ILE A 412 23.66 19.20 -22.72
C ILE A 412 22.53 19.89 -21.93
N VAL A 413 22.75 21.16 -21.59
CA VAL A 413 21.70 22.06 -21.11
C VAL A 413 20.91 22.59 -22.31
N MET A 414 19.63 22.24 -22.38
CA MET A 414 18.71 22.71 -23.41
C MET A 414 18.24 24.13 -23.12
N ARG A 415 17.78 24.38 -21.88
CA ARG A 415 17.14 25.63 -21.47
C ARG A 415 17.57 26.11 -20.09
N ARG A 416 17.48 27.42 -19.90
CA ARG A 416 17.57 28.10 -18.61
C ARG A 416 16.43 29.10 -18.48
N GLY A 417 15.61 28.96 -17.45
CA GLY A 417 14.45 29.81 -17.23
C GLY A 417 13.49 29.85 -18.41
N GLY A 418 13.24 28.71 -19.06
CA GLY A 418 12.39 28.61 -20.25
C GLY A 418 13.00 29.12 -21.56
N ARG A 419 14.28 29.50 -21.57
CA ARG A 419 14.96 30.00 -22.79
C ARG A 419 16.04 29.04 -23.25
N ASN A 420 16.04 28.72 -24.54
CA ASN A 420 17.08 27.91 -25.16
C ASN A 420 18.46 28.54 -24.97
N VAL A 421 19.45 27.74 -24.58
CA VAL A 421 20.84 28.20 -24.37
C VAL A 421 21.82 27.77 -25.47
N GLY A 422 21.34 27.03 -26.50
CA GLY A 422 22.08 26.67 -27.72
C GLY A 422 23.05 25.48 -27.53
N ALA A 423 23.20 24.50 -28.43
CA ALA A 423 22.69 24.35 -29.80
C ALA A 423 21.42 23.48 -29.86
N ALA A 424 20.29 24.08 -30.22
CA ALA A 424 19.11 23.33 -30.62
C ALA A 424 19.40 22.70 -31.99
N TRP A 425 19.36 21.37 -32.09
CA TRP A 425 19.01 20.74 -33.36
C TRP A 425 17.57 21.13 -33.65
N SER A 426 17.40 22.15 -34.48
CA SER A 426 16.11 22.47 -35.08
C SER A 426 15.75 21.33 -36.03
N PHE A 427 14.85 20.43 -35.63
CA PHE A 427 14.05 19.68 -36.61
C PHE A 427 13.06 20.67 -37.24
N GLY A 428 13.56 21.44 -38.21
CA GLY A 428 12.71 22.01 -39.25
C GLY A 428 12.49 20.95 -40.33
N PRO A 429 11.33 20.91 -41.00
CA PRO A 429 11.19 20.11 -42.20
C PRO A 429 12.12 20.71 -43.26
N ASP A 430 13.11 19.94 -43.71
CA ASP A 430 13.80 20.27 -44.96
C ASP A 430 12.78 20.21 -46.09
N GLU A 431 12.68 21.30 -46.83
CA GLU A 431 11.82 21.48 -47.99
C GLU A 431 12.08 20.40 -49.06
N ALA A 432 10.98 19.88 -49.62
CA ALA A 432 10.88 19.53 -51.03
C ALA A 432 9.48 19.94 -51.53
#